data_AF-A0A812QPJ5-F1
#
_entry.id   AF-A0A812QPJ5-F1
#
_cell.length_a   1.000
_cell.length_b   1.000
_cell.length_c   1.000
_cell.angle_alpha   90.00
_cell.angle_beta   90.00
_cell.angle_gamma   90.00
#
_symmetry.space_group_name_H-M   'P 1'
#
loop_
_entity.id
_entity.type
_entity.pdbx_description
1 polymer ?
#
loop_
_entity_poly.entity_id
_entity_poly.type
_entity_poly.pdbx_seq_one_letter_code
_entity_poly.pdbx_strand_id
1 'polypeptide(L)'
;MLKLTRFARIFRLMKLARMLKLFRLVHSAESSVQVSPLFLRLGLLFMNVCFLAHVVACMWHWLATLPLDPQGCVSGRLECFGDDNIEDGSATWLQGSGGSQDTDTNAKKYVAALYWVFTTMTTVGYGDIFPMNNIERVFAVGVMIFGATVFGYIVGSVAEMATHGRQNPAAQSLLMMRQYCEEHGFHQKVVNSVRRHVEFWYQVPPASGTLGQSQTTLAGDVAFRC
;
A
#
# COMPACT_ATOMS: atom_id res chain seq x y z
N MET A 1 -16.22 -34.06 -9.90
CA MET A 1 -15.20 -34.04 -10.97
C MET A 1 -14.96 -32.65 -11.60
N LEU A 2 -15.99 -31.80 -11.83
CA LEU A 2 -15.83 -30.43 -12.40
C LEU A 2 -15.24 -29.36 -11.44
N LYS A 3 -15.14 -29.62 -10.13
CA LYS A 3 -14.62 -28.66 -9.13
C LYS A 3 -13.09 -28.47 -9.22
N LEU A 4 -12.36 -29.48 -9.68
CA LEU A 4 -10.89 -29.49 -9.75
C LEU A 4 -10.33 -28.60 -10.88
N THR A 5 -11.05 -28.47 -11.99
CA THR A 5 -10.63 -27.66 -13.15
C THR A 5 -10.71 -26.15 -12.89
N ARG A 6 -11.60 -25.72 -11.98
CA ARG A 6 -11.70 -24.31 -11.53
C ARG A 6 -10.57 -23.94 -10.58
N PHE A 7 -10.24 -24.81 -9.62
CA PHE A 7 -9.05 -24.67 -8.75
C PHE A 7 -7.76 -24.56 -9.58
N ALA A 8 -7.64 -25.35 -10.65
CA ALA A 8 -6.50 -25.31 -11.57
C ALA A 8 -6.40 -24.01 -12.41
N ARG A 9 -7.51 -23.27 -12.63
CA ARG A 9 -7.47 -21.94 -13.28
C ARG A 9 -6.96 -20.87 -12.32
N ILE A 10 -7.33 -20.93 -11.05
CA ILE A 10 -6.79 -20.05 -9.99
C ILE A 10 -5.30 -20.34 -9.77
N PHE A 11 -4.88 -21.61 -9.81
CA PHE A 11 -3.46 -21.99 -9.82
C PHE A 11 -2.70 -21.43 -11.05
N ARG A 12 -3.39 -21.29 -12.19
CA ARG A 12 -2.85 -20.64 -13.39
C ARG A 12 -2.69 -19.12 -13.21
N LEU A 13 -3.46 -18.49 -12.32
CA LEU A 13 -3.28 -17.09 -11.90
C LEU A 13 -2.18 -16.95 -10.82
N MET A 14 -1.85 -17.99 -10.04
CA MET A 14 -0.58 -17.99 -9.30
C MET A 14 0.64 -18.03 -10.23
N LYS A 15 0.47 -18.40 -11.50
CA LYS A 15 1.50 -18.19 -12.53
C LYS A 15 1.72 -16.70 -12.81
N LEU A 16 0.83 -15.79 -12.38
CA LEU A 16 1.09 -14.35 -12.30
C LEU A 16 1.98 -13.96 -11.10
N ALA A 17 2.27 -14.85 -10.14
CA ALA A 17 3.40 -14.65 -9.21
C ALA A 17 4.74 -14.60 -9.96
N ARG A 18 4.76 -14.98 -11.25
CA ARG A 18 5.86 -14.70 -12.17
C ARG A 18 6.03 -13.19 -12.44
N MET A 19 5.03 -12.35 -12.21
CA MET A 19 5.15 -10.89 -12.20
C MET A 19 5.97 -10.38 -10.99
N LEU A 20 6.11 -11.15 -9.89
CA LEU A 20 7.14 -10.84 -8.87
C LEU A 20 8.56 -11.02 -9.43
N LYS A 21 8.74 -11.79 -10.52
CA LYS A 21 10.01 -11.76 -11.28
C LYS A 21 10.15 -10.47 -12.08
N LEU A 22 9.06 -9.88 -12.56
CA LEU A 22 9.08 -8.54 -13.15
C LEU A 22 9.48 -7.49 -12.12
N PHE A 23 9.04 -7.60 -10.85
CA PHE A 23 9.57 -6.78 -9.74
C PHE A 23 11.10 -6.92 -9.61
N ARG A 24 11.65 -8.15 -9.68
CA ARG A 24 13.11 -8.36 -9.67
C ARG A 24 13.81 -7.80 -10.92
N LEU A 25 13.17 -7.89 -12.09
CA LEU A 25 13.71 -7.36 -13.35
C LEU A 25 13.65 -5.84 -13.42
N VAL A 26 12.60 -5.20 -12.89
CA VAL A 26 12.48 -3.75 -12.78
C VAL A 26 13.50 -3.20 -11.79
N HIS A 27 13.75 -3.91 -10.68
CA HIS A 27 14.85 -3.55 -9.78
C HIS A 27 16.22 -3.66 -10.46
N SER A 28 16.41 -4.64 -11.35
CA SER A 28 17.60 -4.74 -12.20
C SER A 28 17.64 -3.72 -13.35
N ALA A 29 16.51 -3.12 -13.72
CA ALA A 29 16.39 -2.12 -14.79
C ALA A 29 16.38 -0.67 -14.27
N GLU A 30 16.27 -0.47 -12.95
CA GLU A 30 16.39 0.82 -12.25
C GLU A 30 17.71 1.53 -12.58
N SER A 31 18.72 0.79 -13.06
CA SER A 31 20.01 1.33 -13.53
C SER A 31 20.00 1.89 -14.97
N SER A 32 18.93 1.71 -15.74
CA SER A 32 18.87 2.00 -17.18
C SER A 32 17.81 3.03 -17.58
N VAL A 33 16.98 3.49 -16.64
CA VAL A 33 15.86 4.40 -16.96
C VAL A 33 15.95 5.70 -16.15
N GLN A 34 15.88 6.83 -16.84
CA GLN A 34 15.87 8.19 -16.25
C GLN A 34 14.59 8.53 -15.47
N VAL A 35 13.62 7.62 -15.32
CA VAL A 35 12.47 7.86 -14.42
C VAL A 35 12.94 7.83 -12.97
N SER A 36 12.42 8.76 -12.16
CA SER A 36 12.78 8.77 -10.74
C SER A 36 12.41 7.42 -10.10
N PRO A 37 13.31 6.78 -9.34
CA PRO A 37 13.09 5.47 -8.71
C PRO A 37 11.86 5.46 -7.80
N LEU A 38 11.45 6.64 -7.31
CA LEU A 38 10.26 6.88 -6.51
C LEU A 38 8.95 6.51 -7.23
N PHE A 39 8.78 6.95 -8.49
CA PHE A 39 7.56 6.67 -9.26
C PHE A 39 7.43 5.20 -9.62
N LEU A 40 8.56 4.53 -9.91
CA LEU A 40 8.57 3.08 -10.14
C LEU A 40 8.18 2.33 -8.87
N ARG A 41 8.76 2.65 -7.71
CA ARG A 41 8.38 2.02 -6.43
C ARG A 41 6.90 2.21 -6.10
N LEU A 42 6.35 3.42 -6.29
CA LEU A 42 4.92 3.69 -6.12
C LEU A 42 4.06 2.84 -7.08
N GLY A 43 4.42 2.82 -8.35
CA GLY A 43 3.68 2.10 -9.39
C GLY A 43 3.67 0.58 -9.15
N LEU A 44 4.80 0.01 -8.72
CA LEU A 44 4.89 -1.41 -8.41
C LEU A 44 4.10 -1.77 -7.15
N LEU A 45 4.11 -0.90 -6.13
CA LEU A 45 3.26 -1.05 -4.95
C LEU A 45 1.78 -1.05 -5.33
N PHE A 46 1.35 -0.09 -6.14
CA PHE A 46 -0.04 -0.01 -6.62
C PHE A 46 -0.46 -1.26 -7.40
N MET A 47 0.38 -1.74 -8.33
CA MET A 47 0.12 -2.96 -9.09
C MET A 47 0.01 -4.20 -8.20
N ASN A 48 0.85 -4.31 -7.16
CA ASN A 48 0.79 -5.41 -6.20
C ASN A 48 -0.54 -5.40 -5.41
N VAL A 49 -0.98 -4.22 -4.96
CA VAL A 49 -2.25 -4.05 -4.24
C VAL A 49 -3.43 -4.41 -5.14
N CYS A 50 -3.46 -3.92 -6.38
CA CYS A 50 -4.50 -4.27 -7.35
C CYS A 50 -4.55 -5.77 -7.64
N PHE A 51 -3.39 -6.44 -7.73
CA PHE A 51 -3.33 -7.88 -7.91
C PHE A 51 -3.89 -8.64 -6.69
N LEU A 52 -3.51 -8.24 -5.48
CA LEU A 52 -4.05 -8.82 -4.24
C LEU A 52 -5.57 -8.63 -4.16
N ALA A 53 -6.08 -7.42 -4.47
CA ALA A 53 -7.51 -7.14 -4.49
C ALA A 53 -8.25 -8.02 -5.50
N HIS A 54 -7.69 -8.23 -6.70
CA HIS A 54 -8.27 -9.15 -7.70
C HIS A 54 -8.34 -10.59 -7.18
N VAL A 55 -7.27 -11.10 -6.55
CA VAL A 55 -7.23 -12.46 -6.01
C VAL A 55 -8.29 -12.62 -4.91
N VAL A 56 -8.35 -11.69 -3.96
CA VAL A 56 -9.33 -11.73 -2.88
C VAL A 56 -10.76 -11.62 -3.42
N ALA A 57 -11.01 -10.78 -4.43
CA ALA A 57 -12.33 -10.63 -5.04
C ALA A 57 -12.76 -11.89 -5.79
N CYS A 58 -11.84 -12.54 -6.49
CA CYS A 58 -12.10 -13.85 -7.11
C CYS A 58 -12.41 -14.91 -6.06
N MET A 59 -11.70 -14.91 -4.92
CA MET A 59 -11.98 -15.81 -3.81
C MET A 59 -13.35 -15.54 -3.19
N TRP A 60 -13.71 -14.27 -2.99
CA TRP A 60 -15.01 -13.85 -2.46
C TRP A 60 -16.18 -14.29 -3.36
N HIS A 61 -16.06 -14.10 -4.68
CA HIS A 61 -17.07 -14.59 -5.62
C HIS A 61 -17.12 -16.11 -5.69
N TRP A 62 -15.98 -16.78 -5.64
CA TRP A 62 -15.94 -18.24 -5.64
C TRP A 62 -16.59 -18.84 -4.41
N LEU A 63 -16.40 -18.23 -3.23
CA LEU A 63 -17.02 -18.64 -1.97
C LEU A 63 -18.56 -18.67 -2.09
N ALA A 64 -19.16 -17.66 -2.71
CA ALA A 64 -20.60 -17.61 -2.95
C ALA A 64 -21.11 -18.62 -3.98
N THR A 65 -20.24 -19.23 -4.79
CA THR A 65 -20.62 -20.30 -5.73
C THR A 65 -20.43 -21.71 -5.17
N LEU A 66 -20.01 -21.84 -3.90
CA LEU A 66 -19.92 -23.14 -3.26
C LEU A 66 -21.34 -23.68 -2.98
N PRO A 67 -21.62 -24.96 -3.31
CA PRO A 67 -22.85 -25.59 -2.87
C PRO A 67 -22.76 -25.78 -1.36
N LEU A 68 -23.50 -24.96 -0.63
CA LEU A 68 -23.71 -25.08 0.81
C LEU A 68 -24.92 -26.00 1.03
N ASP A 69 -24.80 -26.93 1.98
CA ASP A 69 -25.96 -27.69 2.48
C ASP A 69 -26.95 -26.71 3.18
N PRO A 70 -28.24 -27.06 3.36
CA PRO A 70 -29.25 -26.16 3.94
C PRO A 70 -28.87 -25.52 5.30
N GLN A 71 -27.95 -26.13 6.04
CA GLN A 71 -27.38 -25.62 7.29
C GLN A 71 -26.14 -24.69 7.11
N GLY A 72 -25.78 -24.33 5.87
CA GLY A 72 -24.66 -23.43 5.58
C GLY A 72 -23.27 -24.08 5.65
N CYS A 73 -23.18 -25.41 5.62
CA CYS A 73 -21.92 -26.16 5.74
C CYS A 73 -21.38 -26.64 4.39
N VAL A 74 -20.05 -26.79 4.30
CA VAL A 74 -19.39 -27.47 3.17
C VAL A 74 -19.57 -28.97 3.32
N SER A 75 -20.28 -29.59 2.37
CA SER A 75 -20.47 -31.04 2.33
C SER A 75 -19.10 -31.77 2.36
N GLY A 76 -18.77 -32.39 3.51
CA GLY A 76 -17.66 -33.35 3.63
C GLY A 76 -16.51 -33.10 4.62
N ARG A 77 -16.56 -32.15 5.58
CA ARG A 77 -15.54 -32.08 6.66
C ARG A 77 -16.01 -31.35 7.94
N LEU A 78 -15.75 -32.00 9.08
CA LEU A 78 -15.71 -31.59 10.50
C LEU A 78 -16.61 -30.42 10.95
N GLU A 79 -17.63 -30.79 11.75
CA GLU A 79 -18.38 -30.00 12.75
C GLU A 79 -18.87 -28.60 12.31
N CYS A 80 -20.15 -28.55 11.94
CA CYS A 80 -20.88 -27.31 11.76
C CYS A 80 -20.92 -26.51 13.07
N PHE A 81 -20.31 -25.33 13.09
CA PHE A 81 -20.62 -24.26 14.05
C PHE A 81 -21.97 -23.65 13.63
N GLY A 82 -23.07 -24.30 14.02
CA GLY A 82 -24.44 -23.93 13.63
C GLY A 82 -25.26 -23.47 14.83
N ASP A 83 -25.94 -22.34 14.67
CA ASP A 83 -27.05 -21.87 15.51
C ASP A 83 -28.34 -22.34 14.81
N ASP A 84 -29.23 -23.03 15.54
CA ASP A 84 -30.37 -23.80 15.01
C ASP A 84 -31.52 -22.92 14.46
N ASN A 85 -31.32 -21.60 14.33
CA ASN A 85 -32.40 -20.61 14.15
C ASN A 85 -32.42 -19.87 12.80
N ILE A 86 -31.64 -20.28 11.77
CA ILE A 86 -31.65 -19.62 10.46
C ILE A 86 -32.26 -20.54 9.39
N GLU A 87 -33.50 -20.26 9.01
CA GLU A 87 -34.26 -20.99 7.96
C GLU A 87 -33.60 -20.92 6.56
N ASP A 88 -32.64 -20.00 6.35
CA ASP A 88 -31.89 -19.82 5.09
C ASP A 88 -30.37 -19.86 5.29
N GLY A 89 -29.83 -20.93 5.90
CA GLY A 89 -28.37 -21.11 6.09
C GLY A 89 -27.54 -21.16 4.80
N SER A 90 -28.19 -21.33 3.64
CA SER A 90 -27.56 -21.32 2.32
C SER A 90 -27.45 -19.93 1.68
N ALA A 91 -27.97 -18.87 2.30
CA ALA A 91 -27.91 -17.53 1.74
C ALA A 91 -26.46 -17.04 1.63
N THR A 92 -26.12 -16.49 0.47
CA THR A 92 -24.79 -15.93 0.17
C THR A 92 -24.91 -14.43 -0.06
N TRP A 93 -23.78 -13.71 0.02
CA TRP A 93 -23.75 -12.27 -0.25
C TRP A 93 -24.40 -11.87 -1.59
N LEU A 94 -24.39 -12.77 -2.59
CA LEU A 94 -24.96 -12.54 -3.91
C LEU A 94 -26.51 -12.44 -3.88
N GLN A 95 -27.15 -13.17 -2.98
CA GLN A 95 -28.60 -13.09 -2.75
C GLN A 95 -28.94 -11.85 -1.92
N GLY A 96 -28.12 -11.54 -0.92
CA GLY A 96 -28.30 -10.37 -0.06
C GLY A 96 -28.15 -9.02 -0.74
N SER A 97 -27.25 -8.91 -1.72
CA SER A 97 -27.01 -7.66 -2.44
C SER A 97 -28.03 -7.36 -3.55
N GLY A 98 -29.18 -8.06 -3.58
CA GLY A 98 -30.19 -7.92 -4.63
C GLY A 98 -29.78 -8.49 -6.00
N GLY A 99 -28.68 -9.24 -6.07
CA GLY A 99 -28.06 -9.77 -7.30
C GLY A 99 -28.59 -11.14 -7.75
N SER A 100 -29.73 -11.57 -7.23
CA SER A 100 -30.38 -12.86 -7.52
C SER A 100 -31.25 -12.84 -8.78
N GLN A 101 -31.05 -11.90 -9.71
CA GLN A 101 -31.65 -12.02 -11.03
C GLN A 101 -30.65 -12.70 -11.97
N ASP A 102 -31.07 -13.82 -12.58
CA ASP A 102 -30.32 -14.62 -13.55
C ASP A 102 -29.84 -13.85 -14.79
N THR A 103 -30.18 -12.56 -14.90
CA THR A 103 -29.84 -11.63 -15.97
C THR A 103 -28.55 -10.82 -15.73
N ASP A 104 -27.91 -10.92 -14.56
CA ASP A 104 -26.70 -10.14 -14.29
C ASP A 104 -25.43 -10.73 -14.92
N THR A 105 -24.85 -9.95 -15.85
CA THR A 105 -23.57 -10.23 -16.51
C THR A 105 -22.47 -10.53 -15.50
N ASN A 106 -21.61 -11.52 -15.78
CA ASN A 106 -20.43 -11.86 -14.96
C ASN A 106 -19.57 -10.63 -14.61
N ALA A 107 -19.55 -9.62 -15.47
CA ALA A 107 -18.88 -8.34 -15.23
C ALA A 107 -19.45 -7.59 -14.02
N LYS A 108 -20.77 -7.54 -13.84
CA LYS A 108 -21.41 -6.85 -12.70
C LYS A 108 -21.05 -7.54 -11.38
N LYS A 109 -21.12 -8.88 -11.35
CA LYS A 109 -20.75 -9.70 -10.17
C LYS A 109 -19.28 -9.51 -9.80
N TYR A 110 -18.40 -9.44 -10.80
CA TYR A 110 -16.98 -9.16 -10.59
C TYR A 110 -16.72 -7.75 -10.05
N VAL A 111 -17.38 -6.73 -10.59
CA VAL A 111 -17.26 -5.34 -10.12
C VAL A 111 -17.77 -5.21 -8.69
N ALA A 112 -18.89 -5.84 -8.34
CA ALA A 112 -19.42 -5.87 -6.97
C ALA A 112 -18.45 -6.55 -5.99
N ALA A 113 -17.85 -7.68 -6.39
CA ALA A 113 -16.85 -8.37 -5.58
C ALA A 113 -15.58 -7.54 -5.38
N LEU A 114 -15.08 -6.89 -6.43
CA LEU A 114 -13.94 -5.96 -6.33
C LEU A 114 -14.27 -4.78 -5.40
N TYR A 115 -15.46 -4.20 -5.54
CA TYR A 115 -15.91 -3.09 -4.72
C TYR A 115 -15.95 -3.47 -3.24
N TRP A 116 -16.50 -4.65 -2.88
CA TRP A 116 -16.48 -5.15 -1.50
C TRP A 116 -15.05 -5.32 -0.96
N VAL A 117 -14.15 -5.86 -1.78
CA VAL A 117 -12.74 -6.03 -1.38
C VAL A 117 -12.04 -4.70 -1.18
N PHE A 118 -12.20 -3.75 -2.11
CA PHE A 118 -11.57 -2.43 -1.98
C PHE A 118 -12.10 -1.69 -0.76
N THR A 119 -13.41 -1.66 -0.54
CA THR A 119 -14.01 -0.99 0.63
C THR A 119 -13.61 -1.64 1.95
N THR A 120 -13.38 -2.94 1.98
CA THR A 120 -12.87 -3.66 3.15
C THR A 120 -11.38 -3.42 3.37
N MET A 121 -10.56 -3.48 2.32
CA MET A 121 -9.11 -3.25 2.39
C MET A 121 -8.78 -1.81 2.75
N THR A 122 -9.54 -0.84 2.25
CA THR A 122 -9.38 0.58 2.61
C THR A 122 -10.09 0.94 3.91
N THR A 123 -10.69 -0.04 4.61
CA THR A 123 -11.38 0.13 5.89
C THR A 123 -12.57 1.10 5.85
N VAL A 124 -13.14 1.37 4.67
CA VAL A 124 -14.31 2.25 4.50
C VAL A 124 -15.59 1.54 4.95
N GLY A 125 -15.81 0.31 4.49
CA GLY A 125 -16.89 -0.58 4.95
C GLY A 125 -18.30 0.03 4.93
N TYR A 126 -18.86 0.32 3.76
CA TYR A 126 -20.22 0.88 3.63
C TYR A 126 -21.34 -0.02 4.18
N GLY A 127 -21.12 -1.35 4.20
CA GLY A 127 -22.08 -2.32 4.75
C GLY A 127 -23.22 -2.71 3.81
N ASP A 128 -23.15 -2.32 2.54
CA ASP A 128 -24.11 -2.67 1.48
C ASP A 128 -23.95 -4.11 0.96
N ILE A 129 -22.72 -4.63 0.97
CA ILE A 129 -22.41 -6.04 0.74
C ILE A 129 -21.82 -6.61 2.03
N PHE A 130 -22.49 -7.61 2.60
CA PHE A 130 -22.10 -8.22 3.87
C PHE A 130 -22.20 -9.76 3.83
N PRO A 131 -21.39 -10.48 4.63
CA PRO A 131 -21.44 -11.93 4.69
C PRO A 131 -22.74 -12.41 5.33
N MET A 132 -23.43 -13.34 4.65
CA MET A 132 -24.71 -13.88 5.14
C MET A 132 -24.55 -15.21 5.88
N ASN A 133 -23.58 -16.03 5.48
CA ASN A 133 -23.30 -17.33 6.11
C ASN A 133 -22.03 -17.30 6.97
N ASN A 134 -21.89 -18.30 7.86
CA ASN A 134 -20.77 -18.39 8.80
C ASN A 134 -19.41 -18.52 8.10
N ILE A 135 -19.36 -19.20 6.96
CA ILE A 135 -18.13 -19.36 6.17
C ILE A 135 -17.68 -18.02 5.57
N GLU A 136 -18.60 -17.26 4.99
CA GLU A 136 -18.38 -15.90 4.50
C GLU A 136 -17.96 -14.96 5.64
N ARG A 137 -18.53 -15.12 6.84
CA ARG A 137 -18.14 -14.33 8.02
C ARG A 137 -16.70 -14.62 8.43
N VAL A 138 -16.30 -15.88 8.53
CA VAL A 138 -14.92 -16.28 8.86
C VAL A 138 -13.95 -15.78 7.79
N PHE A 139 -14.31 -15.90 6.50
CA PHE A 139 -13.51 -15.37 5.42
C PHE A 139 -13.40 -13.83 5.49
N ALA A 140 -14.49 -13.12 5.75
CA ALA A 140 -14.52 -11.67 5.89
C ALA A 140 -13.61 -11.19 7.02
N VAL A 141 -13.64 -11.83 8.20
CA VAL A 141 -12.73 -11.53 9.31
C VAL A 141 -11.27 -11.69 8.88
N GLY A 142 -10.94 -12.77 8.16
CA GLY A 142 -9.59 -12.97 7.63
C GLY A 142 -9.16 -11.87 6.65
N VAL A 143 -10.06 -11.47 5.75
CA VAL A 143 -9.83 -10.37 4.78
C VAL A 143 -9.67 -9.03 5.49
N MET A 144 -10.40 -8.76 6.56
CA MET A 144 -10.25 -7.52 7.34
C MET A 144 -8.87 -7.41 8.00
N ILE A 145 -8.39 -8.48 8.64
CA ILE A 145 -7.05 -8.52 9.26
C ILE A 145 -5.96 -8.34 8.21
N PHE A 146 -6.08 -9.08 7.09
CA PHE A 146 -5.14 -8.98 5.98
C PHE A 146 -5.17 -7.59 5.33
N GLY A 147 -6.37 -7.06 5.08
CA GLY A 147 -6.61 -5.75 4.48
C GLY A 147 -6.02 -4.61 5.30
N ALA A 148 -6.26 -4.61 6.62
CA ALA A 148 -5.68 -3.63 7.55
C ALA A 148 -4.13 -3.68 7.52
N THR A 149 -3.55 -4.87 7.50
CA THR A 149 -2.09 -5.05 7.42
C THR A 149 -1.53 -4.48 6.10
N VAL A 150 -2.17 -4.79 4.98
CA VAL A 150 -1.78 -4.27 3.66
C VAL A 150 -1.94 -2.75 3.60
N PHE A 151 -3.05 -2.20 4.09
CA PHE A 151 -3.28 -0.77 4.11
C PHE A 151 -2.24 -0.02 4.96
N GLY A 152 -1.92 -0.52 6.15
CA GLY A 152 -0.85 0.01 6.99
C GLY A 152 0.51 -0.02 6.30
N TYR A 153 0.82 -1.12 5.61
CA TYR A 153 2.05 -1.24 4.80
C TYR A 153 2.11 -0.20 3.67
N ILE A 154 1.00 0.05 2.97
CA ILE A 154 0.93 1.06 1.91
C ILE A 154 1.21 2.45 2.48
N VAL A 155 0.53 2.83 3.56
CA VAL A 155 0.71 4.15 4.20
C VAL A 155 2.14 4.31 4.69
N GLY A 156 2.72 3.29 5.34
CA GLY A 156 4.11 3.29 5.78
C GLY A 156 5.10 3.45 4.63
N SER A 157 4.90 2.71 3.54
CA SER A 157 5.74 2.79 2.33
C SER A 157 5.69 4.18 1.69
N VAL A 158 4.51 4.80 1.62
CA VAL A 158 4.33 6.16 1.09
C VAL A 158 4.98 7.20 2.01
N ALA A 159 4.84 7.04 3.33
CA ALA A 159 5.46 7.93 4.31
C ALA A 159 7.00 7.86 4.24
N GLU A 160 7.58 6.65 4.19
CA GLU A 160 9.01 6.45 4.03
C GLU A 160 9.52 7.14 2.76
N MET A 161 8.82 6.94 1.64
CA MET A 161 9.12 7.59 0.37
C MET A 161 9.06 9.12 0.44
N ALA A 162 8.07 9.69 1.15
CA ALA A 162 7.96 11.13 1.34
C ALA A 162 9.10 11.71 2.17
N THR A 163 9.61 10.94 3.15
CA THR A 163 10.77 11.37 3.96
C THR A 163 12.10 11.26 3.20
N HIS A 164 12.28 10.25 2.35
CA HIS A 164 13.49 10.10 1.53
C HIS A 164 13.71 11.29 0.60
N GLY A 165 12.66 11.89 0.03
CA GLY A 165 12.75 13.11 -0.76
C GLY A 165 13.11 14.37 0.05
N ARG A 166 12.98 14.33 1.39
CA ARG A 166 13.26 15.44 2.31
C ARG A 166 14.56 15.26 3.11
N GLN A 167 15.24 14.12 2.98
CA GLN A 167 16.55 13.90 3.58
C GLN A 167 17.57 14.78 2.85
N ASN A 168 17.70 16.02 3.30
CA ASN A 168 18.83 16.86 2.95
C ASN A 168 20.00 16.50 3.89
N PRO A 169 21.02 15.75 3.43
CA PRO A 169 22.14 15.32 4.26
C PRO A 169 22.86 16.52 4.93
N ALA A 170 22.77 17.70 4.32
CA ALA A 170 23.31 18.92 4.88
C ALA A 170 22.54 19.40 6.12
N ALA A 171 21.20 19.36 6.06
CA ALA A 171 20.35 19.74 7.18
C ALA A 171 20.57 18.81 8.38
N GLN A 172 20.76 17.51 8.13
CA GLN A 172 21.06 16.54 9.17
C GLN A 172 22.46 16.75 9.79
N SER A 173 23.46 17.03 8.96
CA SER A 173 24.83 17.33 9.42
C SER A 173 24.89 18.61 10.27
N LEU A 174 24.10 19.63 9.89
CA LEU A 174 23.98 20.89 10.64
C LEU A 174 23.30 20.70 12.00
N LEU A 175 22.29 19.83 12.09
CA LEU A 175 21.64 19.50 13.37
C LEU A 175 22.59 18.78 14.33
N MET A 176 23.34 17.78 13.83
CA MET A 176 24.34 17.08 14.64
C MET A 176 25.46 18.02 15.10
N MET A 177 25.98 18.87 14.20
CA MET A 177 26.98 19.88 14.53
C MET A 177 26.48 20.81 15.64
N ARG A 178 25.24 21.27 15.53
CA ARG A 178 24.63 22.16 16.52
C ARG A 178 24.52 21.49 17.89
N GLN A 179 24.01 20.27 17.96
CA GLN A 179 23.94 19.51 19.21
C GLN A 179 25.33 19.32 19.84
N TYR A 180 26.32 18.91 19.05
CA TYR A 180 27.69 18.73 19.53
C TYR A 180 28.28 20.04 20.08
N CYS A 181 28.01 21.16 19.39
CA CYS A 181 28.48 22.47 19.81
C CYS A 181 27.82 22.98 21.11
N GLU A 182 26.53 22.69 21.30
CA GLU A 182 25.75 23.03 22.49
C GLU A 182 26.19 22.20 23.71
N GLU A 183 26.42 20.89 23.54
CA GLU A 183 26.88 19.99 24.61
C GLU A 183 28.24 20.38 25.19
N HIS A 184 29.16 20.83 24.34
CA HIS A 184 30.52 21.21 24.74
C HIS A 184 30.68 22.70 25.05
N GLY A 185 29.59 23.49 24.97
CA GLY A 185 29.59 24.91 25.34
C GLY A 185 30.50 25.78 24.48
N PHE A 186 30.56 25.54 23.16
CA PHE A 186 31.41 26.32 22.27
C PHE A 186 30.95 27.78 22.12
N HIS A 187 31.90 28.71 22.04
CA HIS A 187 31.62 30.13 21.81
C HIS A 187 30.96 30.35 20.44
N GLN A 188 29.91 31.18 20.39
CA GLN A 188 29.03 31.38 19.21
C GLN A 188 29.78 31.75 17.92
N LYS A 189 30.94 32.40 18.02
CA LYS A 189 31.80 32.73 16.87
C LYS A 189 32.31 31.47 16.15
N VAL A 190 32.71 30.43 16.88
CA VAL A 190 33.21 29.17 16.31
C VAL A 190 32.07 28.41 15.65
N VAL A 191 30.92 28.32 16.34
CA VAL A 191 29.69 27.68 15.82
C VAL A 191 29.26 28.30 14.49
N ASN A 192 29.23 29.64 14.41
CA ASN A 192 28.86 30.35 13.18
C ASN A 192 29.87 30.15 12.04
N SER A 193 31.16 29.97 12.35
CA SER A 193 32.20 29.70 11.36
C SER A 193 32.09 28.29 10.77
N VAL A 194 31.89 27.28 11.62
CA VAL A 194 31.70 25.89 11.18
C VAL A 194 30.41 25.74 10.38
N ARG A 195 29.32 26.39 10.82
CA ARG A 195 28.04 26.39 10.10
C ARG A 195 28.19 26.89 8.65
N ARG A 196 28.84 28.04 8.43
CA ARG A 196 29.05 28.59 7.08
C ARG A 196 29.87 27.64 6.19
N HIS A 197 30.86 26.95 6.77
CA HIS A 197 31.67 26.01 6.01
C HIS A 197 30.84 24.80 5.55
N VAL A 198 29.98 24.27 6.41
CA VAL A 198 29.06 23.17 6.09
C VAL A 198 28.00 23.62 5.07
N GLU A 199 27.42 24.81 5.24
CA GLU A 199 26.46 25.40 4.28
C GLU A 199 27.08 25.59 2.89
N PHE A 200 28.34 26.04 2.81
CA PHE A 200 29.09 26.20 1.56
C PHE A 200 29.38 24.85 0.88
N TRP A 201 29.89 23.87 1.64
CA TRP A 201 30.22 22.55 1.09
C TRP A 201 29.01 21.80 0.52
N TYR A 202 27.85 21.93 1.18
CA TYR A 202 26.62 21.27 0.76
C TYR A 202 25.73 22.12 -0.15
N GLN A 203 26.14 23.34 -0.53
CA GLN A 203 25.38 24.27 -1.37
C GLN A 203 23.92 24.45 -0.89
N VAL A 204 23.70 24.46 0.43
CA VAL A 204 22.35 24.56 0.99
C VAL A 204 21.83 25.96 0.69
N PRO A 205 20.68 26.12 0.00
CA PRO A 205 20.09 27.43 -0.17
C PRO A 205 19.81 28.04 1.21
N PRO A 206 20.19 29.31 1.45
CA PRO A 206 20.07 29.92 2.76
C PRO A 206 18.62 29.84 3.23
N ALA A 207 18.41 29.36 4.45
CA ALA A 207 17.08 29.26 5.04
C ALA A 207 16.41 30.64 5.00
N SER A 208 15.33 30.76 4.24
CA SER A 208 14.49 31.95 4.15
C SER A 208 13.79 32.16 5.48
N GLY A 209 14.48 32.82 6.42
CA GLY A 209 13.98 32.97 7.76
C GLY A 209 14.89 33.75 8.69
N THR A 210 15.56 34.80 8.21
CA THR A 210 15.92 35.97 9.05
C THR A 210 16.38 37.12 8.16
N LEU A 211 15.52 38.14 8.09
CA LEU A 211 15.76 39.56 7.87
C LEU A 211 16.49 39.99 6.60
N GLY A 212 15.79 40.80 5.80
CA GLY A 212 16.34 41.47 4.63
C GLY A 212 17.58 42.27 4.96
N GLN A 213 18.62 42.05 4.17
CA GLN A 213 19.43 43.10 3.55
C GLN A 213 20.29 42.48 2.44
N SER A 214 20.06 42.98 1.22
CA SER A 214 20.96 43.00 0.07
C SER A 214 21.69 41.70 -0.34
N GLN A 215 21.10 40.96 -1.28
CA GLN A 215 21.86 40.36 -2.37
C GLN A 215 21.45 41.02 -3.69
N THR A 216 22.15 42.11 -4.03
CA THR A 216 22.32 42.57 -5.42
C THR A 216 23.62 43.35 -5.48
N THR A 217 24.77 42.66 -5.35
CA THR A 217 26.06 43.03 -5.96
C THR A 217 27.11 41.99 -5.58
N LEU A 218 27.98 41.66 -6.55
CA LEU A 218 29.16 40.78 -6.45
C LEU A 218 28.93 39.28 -6.70
N ALA A 219 28.14 38.98 -7.73
CA ALA A 219 28.52 37.92 -8.67
C ALA A 219 29.36 38.60 -9.77
N GLY A 220 30.66 38.71 -9.54
CA GLY A 220 31.60 39.39 -10.42
C GLY A 220 32.78 39.91 -9.62
N ASP A 221 33.98 39.50 -10.00
CA ASP A 221 35.27 39.98 -9.50
C ASP A 221 35.67 39.61 -8.06
N VAL A 222 36.14 38.38 -7.87
CA VAL A 222 37.46 38.16 -7.23
C VAL A 222 38.15 36.96 -7.91
N ALA A 223 38.71 37.22 -9.08
CA ALA A 223 40.03 36.67 -9.37
C ALA A 223 41.02 37.41 -8.45
N PHE A 224 41.83 36.67 -7.68
CA PHE A 224 43.28 36.87 -7.48
C PHE A 224 43.76 36.21 -6.18
N ARG A 225 44.72 35.30 -6.35
CA ARG A 225 46.00 35.19 -5.61
C ARG A 225 45.99 35.57 -4.12
N CYS A 226 46.20 34.59 -3.25
CA CYS A 226 47.48 34.31 -2.59
C CYS A 226 47.50 32.85 -2.14
#